data_AF-A0A2E6EM68-F1
#
_entry.id   AF-A0A2E6EM68-F1
#
_cell.length_a   1.000
_cell.length_b   1.000
_cell.length_c   1.000
_cell.angle_alpha   90.00
_cell.angle_beta   90.00
_cell.angle_gamma   90.00
#
_symmetry.space_group_name_H-M   'P 1'
#
loop_
_entity.id
_entity.type
_entity.pdbx_description
1 polymer ?
#
loop_
_entity_poly.entity_id
_entity_poly.type
_entity_poly.pdbx_seq_one_letter_code
_entity_poly.pdbx_strand_id
1 'polypeptide(L)'
;MSTEQELEALQKAYVKAVEALRHSHEKLSEVVNKQRDGLLFIVDHPIHPQSRFGWDKPPLKALCDHFDGRQQSFLRYAAKLKELLPILEELSVQQTDPKLPYWDNPWFNHGDAALLCTFLALHEPSCYLEIGSGFSTMYARWTIERLGLSTRIISVDPEPRAGIDSLCDEVHRAPLEALPHSVFDQLGRNDVLFFDGSHRSFPNSDVTVFFMEVLPRLPSGVVWHIHDMFLPNDYPADWAERLYNEQYLLAAALLAGPSRYDVSFANSYVSTSPWLQEALAPIAEHPALSRIAAGGGSIWLQMT
;
A
#
# COMPACT_ATOMS: atom_id res chain seq x y z
N MET A 1 -40.36 18.83 -44.90
CA MET A 1 -38.91 19.13 -44.91
C MET A 1 -38.44 19.07 -46.35
N SER A 2 -37.43 19.83 -46.76
CA SER A 2 -36.86 19.63 -48.10
C SER A 2 -36.11 18.30 -48.15
N THR A 3 -36.06 17.64 -49.31
CA THR A 3 -35.33 16.37 -49.50
C THR A 3 -33.87 16.47 -49.05
N GLU A 4 -33.29 17.67 -49.11
CA GLU A 4 -31.92 17.97 -48.66
C GLU A 4 -31.78 17.95 -47.13
N GLN A 5 -32.77 18.46 -46.38
CA GLN A 5 -32.80 18.37 -44.92
C GLN A 5 -32.99 16.92 -44.43
N GLU A 6 -33.76 16.12 -45.15
CA GLU A 6 -33.93 14.69 -44.86
C GLU A 6 -32.65 13.90 -45.13
N LEU A 7 -31.95 14.22 -46.22
CA LEU A 7 -30.64 13.63 -46.55
C LEU A 7 -29.58 13.99 -45.50
N GLU A 8 -29.52 15.25 -45.07
CA GLU A 8 -28.58 15.69 -44.03
C GLU A 8 -28.87 15.00 -42.68
N ALA A 9 -30.14 14.84 -42.32
CA ALA A 9 -30.54 14.13 -41.12
C ALA A 9 -30.17 12.63 -41.17
N LEU A 10 -30.38 11.98 -42.33
CA LEU A 10 -29.96 10.59 -42.57
C LEU A 10 -28.44 10.43 -42.49
N GLN A 11 -27.69 11.37 -43.06
CA GLN A 11 -26.23 11.34 -43.02
C GLN A 11 -25.69 11.50 -41.59
N LYS A 12 -26.26 12.42 -40.79
CA LYS A 12 -25.94 12.56 -39.36
C LYS A 12 -26.28 11.29 -38.57
N ALA A 13 -27.44 10.69 -38.83
CA ALA A 13 -27.84 9.44 -38.18
C ALA A 13 -26.90 8.28 -38.53
N TYR A 14 -26.48 8.17 -39.80
CA TYR A 14 -25.51 7.17 -40.26
C TYR A 14 -24.15 7.33 -39.56
N VAL A 15 -23.59 8.54 -39.53
CA VAL A 15 -22.31 8.81 -38.86
C VAL A 15 -22.37 8.41 -37.38
N LYS A 16 -23.44 8.84 -36.67
CA LYS A 16 -23.64 8.50 -35.26
C LYS A 16 -23.76 6.98 -35.03
N ALA A 17 -24.42 6.26 -35.94
CA ALA A 17 -24.54 4.81 -35.86
C ALA A 17 -23.19 4.10 -36.07
N VAL A 18 -22.38 4.57 -37.03
CA VAL A 18 -21.03 4.05 -37.28
C VAL A 18 -20.11 4.28 -36.08
N GLU A 19 -20.16 5.46 -35.46
CA GLU A 19 -19.39 5.77 -34.25
C GLU A 19 -19.79 4.89 -33.06
N ALA A 20 -21.09 4.69 -32.84
CA ALA A 20 -21.59 3.82 -31.78
C ALA A 20 -21.16 2.35 -31.98
N LEU A 21 -21.17 1.86 -33.23
CA LEU A 21 -20.68 0.52 -33.58
C LEU A 21 -19.18 0.38 -33.34
N ARG A 22 -18.38 1.40 -33.71
CA ARG A 22 -16.94 1.39 -33.46
C ARG A 22 -16.62 1.35 -31.97
N HIS A 23 -17.26 2.20 -31.18
CA HIS A 23 -17.10 2.21 -29.71
C HIS A 23 -17.49 0.87 -29.07
N SER A 24 -18.56 0.26 -29.56
CA SER A 24 -18.99 -1.07 -29.09
C SER A 24 -17.98 -2.16 -29.46
N HIS A 25 -17.41 -2.11 -30.66
CA HIS A 25 -16.37 -3.03 -31.10
C HIS A 25 -15.08 -2.89 -30.28
N GLU A 26 -14.64 -1.66 -29.98
CA GLU A 26 -13.48 -1.39 -29.13
C GLU A 26 -13.68 -1.97 -27.72
N LYS A 27 -14.84 -1.73 -27.10
CA LYS A 27 -15.19 -2.32 -25.80
C LYS A 27 -15.21 -3.84 -25.81
N LEU A 28 -15.80 -4.45 -26.84
CA LEU A 28 -15.82 -5.91 -26.96
C LEU A 28 -14.41 -6.47 -27.14
N SER A 29 -13.58 -5.80 -27.95
CA SER A 29 -12.18 -6.19 -28.14
C SER A 29 -11.39 -6.09 -26.83
N GLU A 30 -11.65 -5.07 -26.02
CA GLU A 30 -11.06 -4.95 -24.68
C GLU A 30 -11.46 -6.11 -23.76
N VAL A 31 -12.74 -6.49 -23.74
CA VAL A 31 -13.22 -7.64 -22.95
C VAL A 31 -12.60 -8.95 -23.44
N VAL A 32 -12.54 -9.16 -24.76
CA VAL A 32 -11.92 -10.35 -25.36
C VAL A 32 -10.42 -10.40 -25.04
N ASN A 33 -9.71 -9.27 -25.12
CA ASN A 33 -8.31 -9.19 -24.75
C ASN A 33 -8.10 -9.48 -23.27
N LYS A 34 -8.89 -8.85 -22.38
CA LYS A 34 -8.86 -9.14 -20.94
C LYS A 34 -9.13 -10.62 -20.66
N GLN A 35 -10.08 -11.24 -21.35
CA GLN A 35 -10.33 -12.68 -21.21
C GLN A 35 -9.15 -13.52 -21.69
N ARG A 36 -8.57 -13.20 -22.86
CA ARG A 36 -7.39 -13.89 -23.41
C ARG A 36 -6.19 -13.79 -22.47
N ASP A 37 -6.02 -12.62 -21.86
CA ASP A 37 -4.90 -12.32 -20.98
C ASP A 37 -5.17 -12.75 -19.52
N GLY A 38 -6.29 -13.46 -19.25
CA GLY A 38 -6.64 -14.00 -17.93
C GLY A 38 -7.12 -12.97 -16.90
N LEU A 39 -7.46 -11.76 -17.35
CA LEU A 39 -7.90 -10.62 -16.52
C LEU A 39 -9.42 -10.57 -16.30
N LEU A 40 -10.16 -11.59 -16.76
CA LEU A 40 -11.60 -11.72 -16.57
C LEU A 40 -11.90 -12.97 -15.74
N PHE A 41 -12.55 -12.80 -14.59
CA PHE A 41 -13.07 -13.91 -13.79
C PHE A 41 -14.58 -13.99 -13.92
N ILE A 42 -15.09 -15.20 -14.12
CA ILE A 42 -16.52 -15.47 -14.14
C ILE A 42 -16.94 -15.76 -12.70
N VAL A 43 -17.94 -15.03 -12.23
CA VAL A 43 -18.55 -15.23 -10.91
C VAL A 43 -19.94 -15.81 -11.08
N ASP A 44 -20.29 -16.83 -10.29
CA ASP A 44 -21.60 -17.48 -10.35
C ASP A 44 -22.73 -16.59 -9.83
N HIS A 45 -22.38 -15.61 -9.00
CA HIS A 45 -23.31 -14.67 -8.39
C HIS A 45 -22.80 -13.22 -8.56
N PRO A 46 -23.70 -12.26 -8.86
CA PRO A 46 -23.33 -10.85 -8.90
C PRO A 46 -22.71 -10.40 -7.57
N ILE A 47 -21.58 -9.69 -7.65
CA ILE A 47 -20.93 -9.08 -6.50
C ILE A 47 -21.26 -7.59 -6.50
N HIS A 48 -21.63 -7.06 -5.33
CA HIS A 48 -21.89 -5.64 -5.12
C HIS A 48 -20.94 -5.12 -4.03
N PRO A 49 -19.68 -4.81 -4.37
CA PRO A 49 -18.68 -4.39 -3.41
C PRO A 49 -19.10 -3.06 -2.77
N GLN A 50 -19.06 -3.01 -1.45
CA GLN A 50 -19.30 -1.79 -0.68
C GLN A 50 -18.59 -1.91 0.67
N SER A 51 -18.18 -0.77 1.22
CA SER A 51 -17.61 -0.72 2.57
C SER A 51 -18.60 -1.26 3.61
N ARG A 52 -18.16 -2.20 4.44
CA ARG A 52 -18.98 -2.85 5.47
C ARG A 52 -18.90 -2.14 6.82
N PHE A 53 -17.78 -1.52 7.15
CA PHE A 53 -17.51 -0.87 8.44
C PHE A 53 -16.62 0.36 8.25
N GLY A 54 -16.69 1.30 9.20
CA GLY A 54 -15.95 2.56 9.11
C GLY A 54 -16.59 3.59 8.18
N TRP A 55 -15.90 4.73 8.01
CA TRP A 55 -16.33 5.87 7.20
C TRP A 55 -17.64 6.50 7.69
N ASP A 56 -18.77 6.19 7.04
CA ASP A 56 -20.13 6.58 7.42
C ASP A 56 -20.77 5.62 8.44
N LYS A 57 -20.11 4.50 8.71
CA LYS A 57 -20.54 3.44 9.64
C LYS A 57 -19.55 3.31 10.80
N PRO A 58 -19.94 2.69 11.92
CA PRO A 58 -19.00 2.35 12.98
C PRO A 58 -17.84 1.48 12.44
N PRO A 59 -16.59 1.73 12.89
CA PRO A 59 -15.45 0.85 12.58
C PRO A 59 -15.63 -0.54 13.19
N LEU A 60 -14.78 -1.49 12.80
CA LEU A 60 -14.83 -2.83 13.37
C LEU A 60 -14.35 -2.81 14.83
N LYS A 61 -15.30 -2.79 15.78
CA LYS A 61 -15.05 -2.58 17.21
C LYS A 61 -13.93 -3.44 17.79
N ALA A 62 -13.89 -4.73 17.46
CA ALA A 62 -12.89 -5.64 18.01
C ALA A 62 -11.45 -5.25 17.62
N LEU A 63 -11.25 -4.66 16.43
CA LEU A 63 -9.95 -4.11 16.03
C LEU A 63 -9.68 -2.75 16.67
N CYS A 64 -10.69 -1.91 16.88
CA CYS A 64 -10.53 -0.68 17.67
C CYS A 64 -10.02 -0.99 19.07
N ASP A 65 -10.70 -1.91 19.78
CA ASP A 65 -10.30 -2.34 21.13
C ASP A 65 -8.86 -2.88 21.14
N HIS A 66 -8.47 -3.62 20.10
CA HIS A 66 -7.10 -4.10 19.94
C HIS A 66 -6.11 -2.95 19.77
N PHE A 67 -6.38 -1.99 18.88
CA PHE A 67 -5.50 -0.85 18.59
C PHE A 67 -5.40 0.14 19.75
N ASP A 68 -6.50 0.38 20.47
CA ASP A 68 -6.49 1.18 21.70
C ASP A 68 -5.57 0.57 22.75
N GLY A 69 -5.51 -0.76 22.85
CA GLY A 69 -4.54 -1.49 23.68
C GLY A 69 -3.06 -1.29 23.27
N ARG A 70 -2.80 -0.69 22.11
CA ARG A 70 -1.45 -0.43 21.56
C ARG A 70 -0.98 1.00 21.70
N GLN A 71 -1.69 1.84 22.47
CA GLN A 71 -1.42 3.26 22.61
C GLN A 71 0.06 3.60 22.85
N GLN A 72 0.73 2.89 23.76
CA GLN A 72 2.16 3.14 24.06
C GLN A 72 3.07 2.89 22.86
N SER A 73 2.80 1.84 22.09
CA SER A 73 3.54 1.56 20.85
C SER A 73 3.34 2.70 19.86
N PHE A 74 2.09 3.13 19.65
CA PHE A 74 1.79 4.15 18.65
C PHE A 74 2.42 5.50 19.02
N LEU A 75 2.37 5.87 20.31
CA LEU A 75 3.02 7.07 20.83
C LEU A 75 4.55 7.01 20.69
N ARG A 76 5.18 5.83 20.81
CA ARG A 76 6.62 5.66 20.56
C ARG A 76 6.99 6.02 19.11
N TYR A 77 6.22 5.53 18.13
CA TYR A 77 6.48 5.85 16.72
C TYR A 77 6.13 7.31 16.39
N ALA A 78 5.04 7.85 16.94
CA ALA A 78 4.70 9.27 16.78
C ALA A 78 5.79 10.19 17.34
N ALA A 79 6.38 9.85 18.48
CA ALA A 79 7.52 10.57 19.05
C ALA A 79 8.75 10.48 18.13
N LYS A 80 9.08 9.29 17.62
CA LYS A 80 10.20 9.12 16.69
C LYS A 80 10.01 9.90 15.39
N LEU A 81 8.80 9.91 14.85
CA LEU A 81 8.47 10.67 13.66
C LEU A 81 8.69 12.18 13.86
N LYS A 82 8.35 12.72 15.04
CA LYS A 82 8.66 14.12 15.38
C LYS A 82 10.15 14.42 15.37
N GLU A 83 10.98 13.50 15.88
CA GLU A 83 12.44 13.65 15.86
C GLU A 83 12.98 13.71 14.43
N LEU A 84 12.32 13.05 13.47
CA LEU A 84 12.73 13.02 12.07
C LEU A 84 12.25 14.19 11.23
N LEU A 85 11.36 15.07 11.73
CA LEU A 85 10.84 16.19 10.94
C LEU A 85 11.95 17.04 10.29
N PRO A 86 13.03 17.44 10.99
CA PRO A 86 14.08 18.26 10.37
C PRO A 86 14.77 17.57 9.18
N ILE A 87 14.86 16.24 9.23
CA ILE A 87 15.45 15.44 8.15
C ILE A 87 14.45 15.32 6.99
N LEU A 88 13.18 15.06 7.29
CA LEU A 88 12.09 14.95 6.32
C LEU A 88 11.81 16.27 5.58
N GLU A 89 12.11 17.42 6.18
CA GLU A 89 12.04 18.74 5.54
C GLU A 89 13.03 18.90 4.38
N GLU A 90 14.10 18.10 4.34
CA GLU A 90 15.10 18.16 3.27
C GLU A 90 14.59 17.55 1.95
N LEU A 91 13.49 16.79 1.99
CA LEU A 91 12.87 16.22 0.79
C LEU A 91 12.22 17.30 -0.06
N SER A 92 12.47 17.23 -1.36
CA SER A 92 11.84 18.16 -2.30
C SER A 92 10.33 17.90 -2.38
N VAL A 93 9.56 18.96 -2.61
CA VAL A 93 8.12 18.82 -2.84
C VAL A 93 7.85 18.12 -4.17
N GLN A 94 8.57 18.50 -5.22
CA GLN A 94 8.44 17.93 -6.56
C GLN A 94 9.61 17.00 -6.87
N GLN A 95 9.45 16.15 -7.88
CA GLN A 95 10.54 15.30 -8.35
C GLN A 95 11.64 16.15 -8.98
N THR A 96 12.85 16.04 -8.44
CA THR A 96 14.04 16.76 -8.93
C THR A 96 15.06 15.81 -9.56
N ASP A 97 15.09 14.57 -9.10
CA ASP A 97 15.94 13.49 -9.62
C ASP A 97 15.09 12.20 -9.68
N PRO A 98 15.19 11.38 -10.75
CA PRO A 98 14.49 10.10 -10.86
C PRO A 98 14.77 9.09 -9.74
N LYS A 99 15.86 9.27 -8.99
CA LYS A 99 16.30 8.39 -7.90
C LYS A 99 15.97 8.93 -6.51
N LEU A 100 15.54 10.18 -6.41
CA LEU A 100 15.23 10.80 -5.12
C LEU A 100 13.72 10.79 -4.85
N PRO A 101 13.33 10.50 -3.59
CA PRO A 101 11.94 10.66 -3.17
C PRO A 101 11.53 12.13 -3.10
N TYR A 102 10.22 12.39 -3.17
CA TYR A 102 9.64 13.73 -3.15
C TYR A 102 8.20 13.71 -2.61
N TRP A 103 7.72 14.80 -2.01
CA TRP A 103 6.43 14.76 -1.30
C TRP A 103 5.20 14.67 -2.20
N ASP A 104 5.14 15.39 -3.32
CA ASP A 104 3.98 15.43 -4.22
C ASP A 104 3.92 14.21 -5.15
N ASN A 105 4.09 13.04 -4.56
CA ASN A 105 4.06 11.75 -5.22
C ASN A 105 2.66 11.12 -5.11
N PRO A 106 1.96 10.87 -6.22
CA PRO A 106 0.63 10.27 -6.18
C PRO A 106 0.62 8.78 -5.81
N TRP A 107 1.79 8.12 -5.84
CA TRP A 107 1.92 6.68 -5.63
C TRP A 107 2.27 6.26 -4.21
N PHE A 108 2.76 7.18 -3.37
CA PHE A 108 3.12 6.87 -2.00
C PHE A 108 2.76 8.03 -1.07
N ASN A 109 1.79 7.78 -0.19
CA ASN A 109 1.21 8.81 0.67
C ASN A 109 2.24 9.38 1.66
N HIS A 110 2.08 10.66 2.03
CA HIS A 110 3.06 11.37 2.88
C HIS A 110 3.20 10.73 4.26
N GLY A 111 2.10 10.30 4.88
CA GLY A 111 2.12 9.61 6.17
C GLY A 111 2.81 8.26 6.07
N ASP A 112 2.53 7.49 5.02
CA ASP A 112 3.16 6.17 4.80
C ASP A 112 4.67 6.30 4.54
N ALA A 113 5.05 7.28 3.72
CA ALA A 113 6.45 7.61 3.45
C ALA A 113 7.20 8.02 4.72
N ALA A 114 6.62 8.93 5.51
CA ALA A 114 7.23 9.37 6.76
C ALA A 114 7.34 8.25 7.78
N LEU A 115 6.35 7.35 7.85
CA LEU A 115 6.42 6.16 8.70
C LEU A 115 7.49 5.19 8.23
N LEU A 116 7.64 4.92 6.93
CA LEU A 116 8.74 4.10 6.42
C LEU A 116 10.09 4.63 6.90
N CYS A 117 10.33 5.94 6.75
CA CYS A 117 11.55 6.58 7.27
C CYS A 117 11.67 6.42 8.80
N THR A 118 10.56 6.55 9.54
CA THR A 118 10.49 6.39 10.99
C THR A 118 10.84 4.99 11.45
N PHE A 119 10.33 3.95 10.77
CA PHE A 119 10.61 2.57 11.10
C PHE A 119 12.07 2.21 10.82
N LEU A 120 12.63 2.66 9.70
CA LEU A 120 14.05 2.49 9.40
C LEU A 120 14.95 3.15 10.45
N ALA A 121 14.63 4.40 10.84
CA ALA A 121 15.39 5.14 11.84
C ALA A 121 15.26 4.59 13.27
N LEU A 122 14.14 3.93 13.60
CA LEU A 122 13.92 3.38 14.94
C LEU A 122 14.53 2.00 15.11
N HIS A 123 14.43 1.16 14.08
CA HIS A 123 14.84 -0.24 14.15
C HIS A 123 16.26 -0.47 13.64
N GLU A 124 16.78 0.45 12.80
CA GLU A 124 18.09 0.34 12.15
C GLU A 124 18.32 -1.06 11.58
N PRO A 125 17.42 -1.55 10.71
CA PRO A 125 17.46 -2.93 10.24
C PRO A 125 18.79 -3.24 9.55
N SER A 126 19.29 -4.46 9.69
CA SER A 126 20.39 -4.92 8.82
C SER A 126 19.90 -5.17 7.40
N CYS A 127 18.62 -5.54 7.26
CA CYS A 127 17.96 -5.84 5.98
C CYS A 127 16.58 -5.18 5.88
N TYR A 128 16.36 -4.44 4.79
CA TYR A 128 15.04 -4.01 4.30
C TYR A 128 14.71 -4.84 3.06
N LEU A 129 13.77 -5.78 3.19
CA LEU A 129 13.28 -6.61 2.08
C LEU A 129 11.90 -6.09 1.67
N GLU A 130 11.77 -5.72 0.40
CA GLU A 130 10.56 -5.16 -0.16
C GLU A 130 9.97 -6.07 -1.24
N ILE A 131 8.70 -6.40 -1.10
CA ILE A 131 7.89 -7.12 -2.08
C ILE A 131 6.93 -6.10 -2.71
N GLY A 132 7.05 -5.90 -4.02
CA GLY A 132 6.40 -4.79 -4.72
C GLY A 132 7.18 -3.49 -4.47
N SER A 133 8.11 -3.19 -5.37
CA SER A 133 9.09 -2.12 -5.20
C SER A 133 8.85 -0.96 -6.18
N GLY A 134 9.34 0.23 -5.83
CA GLY A 134 9.07 1.44 -6.58
C GLY A 134 9.38 2.69 -5.78
N PHE A 135 8.39 3.57 -5.60
CA PHE A 135 8.64 4.83 -4.92
C PHE A 135 9.04 4.66 -3.45
N SER A 136 8.44 3.71 -2.73
CA SER A 136 8.83 3.35 -1.35
C SER A 136 10.32 3.01 -1.24
N THR A 137 10.88 2.30 -2.23
CA THR A 137 12.32 1.99 -2.31
C THR A 137 13.19 3.25 -2.30
N MET A 138 12.74 4.34 -2.95
CA MET A 138 13.46 5.62 -2.97
C MET A 138 13.51 6.25 -1.57
N TYR A 139 12.40 6.23 -0.83
CA TYR A 139 12.38 6.70 0.57
C TYR A 139 13.26 5.82 1.46
N ALA A 140 13.24 4.51 1.26
CA ALA A 140 14.09 3.60 2.02
C ALA A 140 15.57 3.90 1.79
N ARG A 141 16.02 3.94 0.53
CA ARG A 141 17.42 4.24 0.18
C ARG A 141 17.84 5.63 0.67
N TRP A 142 17.03 6.65 0.41
CA TRP A 142 17.31 8.01 0.87
C TRP A 142 17.46 8.08 2.39
N THR A 143 16.58 7.40 3.15
CA THR A 143 16.66 7.36 4.62
C THR A 143 17.93 6.69 5.08
N ILE A 144 18.28 5.54 4.49
CA ILE A 144 19.49 4.77 4.81
C ILE A 144 20.74 5.65 4.62
N GLU A 145 20.85 6.33 3.48
CA GLU A 145 21.98 7.21 3.18
C GLU A 145 22.01 8.42 4.13
N ARG A 146 20.86 9.04 4.36
CA ARG A 146 20.74 10.26 5.18
C ARG A 146 21.11 10.02 6.64
N LEU A 147 20.76 8.85 7.17
CA LEU A 147 21.03 8.47 8.55
C LEU A 147 22.32 7.65 8.71
N GLY A 148 23.00 7.30 7.61
CA GLY A 148 24.22 6.49 7.64
C GLY A 148 23.99 5.06 8.13
N LEU A 149 22.82 4.48 7.83
CA LEU A 149 22.48 3.12 8.25
C LEU A 149 23.30 2.09 7.45
N SER A 150 23.62 0.97 8.09
CA SER A 150 24.26 -0.19 7.42
C SER A 150 23.25 -1.14 6.75
N THR A 151 22.02 -0.69 6.59
CA THR A 151 20.90 -1.45 6.03
C THR A 151 21.13 -1.75 4.56
N ARG A 152 20.99 -3.03 4.18
CA ARG A 152 20.88 -3.44 2.77
C ARG A 152 19.43 -3.47 2.30
N ILE A 153 19.20 -3.18 1.03
CA ILE A 153 17.89 -3.27 0.37
C ILE A 153 17.84 -4.50 -0.55
N ILE A 154 16.80 -5.31 -0.37
CA ILE A 154 16.45 -6.42 -1.27
C ILE A 154 15.10 -6.11 -1.91
N SER A 155 15.06 -6.00 -3.24
CA SER A 155 13.83 -5.80 -4.02
C SER A 155 13.34 -7.13 -4.59
N VAL A 156 12.07 -7.46 -4.36
CA VAL A 156 11.33 -8.57 -4.96
C VAL A 156 10.17 -7.98 -5.75
N ASP A 157 10.33 -7.91 -7.07
CA ASP A 157 9.30 -7.37 -7.95
C ASP A 157 9.58 -7.78 -9.39
N PRO A 158 8.64 -8.43 -10.11
CA PRO A 158 8.82 -8.78 -11.52
C PRO A 158 8.94 -7.55 -12.42
N GLU A 159 8.25 -6.46 -12.13
CA GLU A 159 8.17 -5.25 -12.96
C GLU A 159 7.88 -4.01 -12.09
N PRO A 160 8.92 -3.45 -11.43
CA PRO A 160 8.73 -2.31 -10.53
C PRO A 160 8.26 -1.06 -11.28
N ARG A 161 7.44 -0.25 -10.61
CA ARG A 161 6.85 0.97 -11.20
C ARG A 161 7.86 2.08 -11.50
N ALA A 162 9.06 1.97 -10.94
CA ALA A 162 10.16 2.92 -11.13
C ALA A 162 11.50 2.18 -11.30
N GLY A 163 12.47 2.82 -11.95
CA GLY A 163 13.81 2.27 -12.18
C GLY A 163 14.68 2.25 -10.92
N ILE A 164 14.37 1.34 -10.00
CA ILE A 164 14.93 1.31 -8.63
C ILE A 164 16.10 0.35 -8.46
N ASP A 165 16.48 -0.41 -9.48
CA ASP A 165 17.53 -1.44 -9.41
C ASP A 165 18.84 -0.87 -8.85
N SER A 166 19.22 0.33 -9.28
CA SER A 166 20.44 1.00 -8.80
C SER A 166 20.40 1.48 -7.35
N LEU A 167 19.23 1.41 -6.70
CA LEU A 167 19.03 1.74 -5.30
C LEU A 167 19.03 0.49 -4.40
N CYS A 168 19.05 -0.70 -4.99
CA CYS A 168 18.97 -1.97 -4.27
C CYS A 168 20.35 -2.64 -4.22
N ASP A 169 20.64 -3.34 -3.12
CA ASP A 169 21.84 -4.16 -2.98
C ASP A 169 21.63 -5.55 -3.58
N GLU A 170 20.38 -6.02 -3.62
CA GLU A 170 19.95 -7.28 -4.21
C GLU A 170 18.60 -7.11 -4.91
N VAL A 171 18.45 -7.73 -6.08
CA VAL A 171 17.27 -7.57 -6.94
C VAL A 171 16.78 -8.93 -7.45
N HIS A 172 15.52 -9.24 -7.19
CA HIS A 172 14.79 -10.40 -7.70
C HIS A 172 13.67 -9.94 -8.62
N ARG A 173 13.87 -10.09 -9.94
CA ARG A 173 12.88 -9.80 -10.98
C ARG A 173 11.96 -11.01 -11.20
N ALA A 174 11.16 -11.32 -10.19
CA ALA A 174 10.25 -12.46 -10.18
C ALA A 174 9.02 -12.18 -9.31
N PRO A 175 7.86 -12.79 -9.64
CA PRO A 175 6.71 -12.73 -8.75
C PRO A 175 6.97 -13.53 -7.46
N LEU A 176 6.30 -13.15 -6.37
CA LEU A 176 6.57 -13.69 -5.04
C LEU A 176 6.43 -15.21 -4.97
N GLU A 177 5.39 -15.76 -5.60
CA GLU A 177 5.09 -17.20 -5.63
C GLU A 177 6.14 -18.05 -6.33
N ALA A 178 7.04 -17.43 -7.12
CA ALA A 178 8.13 -18.12 -7.80
C ALA A 178 9.45 -18.09 -7.00
N LEU A 179 9.52 -17.32 -5.91
CA LEU A 179 10.76 -17.19 -5.15
C LEU A 179 10.95 -18.31 -4.12
N PRO A 180 12.21 -18.77 -3.92
CA PRO A 180 12.51 -19.70 -2.86
C PRO A 180 12.38 -19.03 -1.49
N HIS A 181 11.83 -19.76 -0.51
CA HIS A 181 11.64 -19.22 0.85
C HIS A 181 12.94 -18.80 1.55
N SER A 182 14.10 -19.29 1.10
CA SER A 182 15.42 -18.90 1.62
C SER A 182 15.70 -17.40 1.55
N VAL A 183 15.01 -16.68 0.64
CA VAL A 183 15.06 -15.21 0.56
C VAL A 183 14.49 -14.54 1.82
N PHE A 184 13.59 -15.20 2.54
CA PHE A 184 13.01 -14.70 3.81
C PHE A 184 13.74 -15.24 5.04
N ASP A 185 14.37 -16.41 4.93
CA ASP A 185 15.10 -17.05 6.03
C ASP A 185 16.31 -16.24 6.52
N GLN A 186 16.74 -15.23 5.74
CA GLN A 186 17.81 -14.30 6.11
C GLN A 186 17.35 -13.13 6.99
N LEU A 187 16.03 -12.92 7.15
CA LEU A 187 15.51 -11.84 7.98
C LEU A 187 15.67 -12.19 9.46
N GLY A 188 16.16 -11.23 10.24
CA GLY A 188 16.36 -11.34 11.68
C GLY A 188 15.58 -10.31 12.49
N ARG A 189 15.82 -10.30 13.79
CA ARG A 189 15.24 -9.31 14.71
C ARG A 189 15.52 -7.89 14.21
N ASN A 190 14.50 -7.04 14.24
CA ASN A 190 14.49 -5.65 13.77
C ASN A 190 14.59 -5.48 12.24
N ASP A 191 14.89 -6.52 11.46
CA ASP A 191 14.82 -6.42 10.00
C ASP A 191 13.39 -6.14 9.55
N VAL A 192 13.27 -5.47 8.40
CA VAL A 192 12.00 -5.00 7.87
C VAL A 192 11.62 -5.81 6.64
N LEU A 193 10.41 -6.36 6.66
CA LEU A 193 9.73 -6.91 5.48
C LEU A 193 8.57 -5.99 5.07
N PHE A 194 8.71 -5.32 3.93
CA PHE A 194 7.71 -4.41 3.38
C PHE A 194 6.91 -5.09 2.28
N PHE A 195 5.59 -5.17 2.41
CA PHE A 195 4.71 -5.78 1.41
C PHE A 195 3.76 -4.74 0.78
N ASP A 196 3.90 -4.55 -0.53
CA ASP A 196 3.05 -3.72 -1.39
C ASP A 196 2.78 -4.45 -2.72
N GLY A 197 2.17 -5.64 -2.59
CA GLY A 197 1.95 -6.57 -3.70
C GLY A 197 0.75 -6.24 -4.58
N SER A 198 0.06 -7.28 -5.06
CA SER A 198 -1.09 -7.17 -5.97
C SER A 198 -2.41 -6.78 -5.28
N HIS A 199 -2.43 -6.77 -3.94
CA HIS A 199 -3.61 -6.51 -3.10
C HIS A 199 -4.79 -7.47 -3.34
N ARG A 200 -4.58 -8.59 -4.02
CA ARG A 200 -5.65 -9.57 -4.25
C ARG A 200 -5.17 -10.99 -3.96
N SER A 201 -5.83 -11.62 -3.02
CA SER A 201 -5.71 -13.03 -2.69
C SER A 201 -6.48 -13.85 -3.73
N PHE A 202 -5.73 -14.63 -4.49
CA PHE A 202 -6.16 -15.67 -5.43
C PHE A 202 -5.30 -16.91 -5.23
N PRO A 203 -5.69 -18.08 -5.79
CA PRO A 203 -4.76 -19.20 -5.90
C PRO A 203 -3.48 -18.73 -6.60
N ASN A 204 -2.32 -19.00 -6.00
CA ASN A 204 -1.02 -18.64 -6.55
C ASN A 204 -0.84 -17.12 -6.78
N SER A 205 -1.33 -16.27 -5.87
CA SER A 205 -0.99 -14.84 -5.83
C SER A 205 -0.05 -14.50 -4.68
N ASP A 206 0.66 -13.39 -4.83
CA ASP A 206 1.59 -12.86 -3.82
C ASP A 206 0.92 -12.65 -2.45
N VAL A 207 -0.31 -12.13 -2.39
CA VAL A 207 -1.06 -12.00 -1.13
C VAL A 207 -1.25 -13.37 -0.47
N THR A 208 -1.66 -14.38 -1.24
CA THR A 208 -1.85 -15.73 -0.70
C THR A 208 -0.55 -16.31 -0.19
N VAL A 209 0.54 -16.21 -0.96
CA VAL A 209 1.88 -16.69 -0.57
C VAL A 209 2.42 -15.94 0.64
N PHE A 210 2.24 -14.62 0.70
CA PHE A 210 2.68 -13.81 1.83
C PHE A 210 2.03 -14.28 3.14
N PHE A 211 0.70 -14.41 3.15
CA PHE A 211 -0.03 -14.81 4.37
C PHE A 211 0.15 -16.29 4.74
N MET A 212 0.25 -17.20 3.76
CA MET A 212 0.26 -18.64 4.02
C MET A 212 1.66 -19.25 4.13
N GLU A 213 2.66 -18.65 3.51
CA GLU A 213 4.00 -19.22 3.41
C GLU A 213 5.06 -18.32 4.02
N VAL A 214 5.00 -17.00 3.78
CA VAL A 214 6.03 -16.06 4.28
C VAL A 214 5.81 -15.70 5.76
N LEU A 215 4.67 -15.10 6.11
CA LEU A 215 4.36 -14.67 7.48
C LEU A 215 4.49 -15.80 8.54
N PRO A 216 4.07 -17.05 8.27
CA PRO A 216 4.25 -18.14 9.22
C PRO A 216 5.71 -18.46 9.54
N ARG A 217 6.65 -18.12 8.65
CA ARG A 217 8.08 -18.44 8.79
C ARG A 217 8.90 -17.34 9.46
N LEU A 218 8.39 -16.11 9.50
CA LEU A 218 9.17 -14.98 10.02
C LEU A 218 9.58 -15.20 11.49
N PRO A 219 10.86 -14.98 11.83
CA PRO A 219 11.33 -15.07 13.19
C PRO A 219 10.77 -13.95 14.07
N SER A 220 10.79 -14.19 15.39
CA SER A 220 10.45 -13.18 16.39
C SER A 220 11.32 -11.93 16.22
N GLY A 221 10.69 -10.77 16.41
CA GLY A 221 11.31 -9.47 16.33
C GLY A 221 11.44 -8.88 14.92
N VAL A 222 11.16 -9.64 13.85
CA VAL A 222 11.04 -9.07 12.48
C VAL A 222 9.90 -8.06 12.47
N VAL A 223 10.16 -6.90 11.90
CA VAL A 223 9.16 -5.86 11.64
C VAL A 223 8.61 -6.09 10.24
N TRP A 224 7.31 -6.00 10.07
CA TRP A 224 6.69 -6.16 8.77
C TRP A 224 5.56 -5.16 8.55
N HIS A 225 5.32 -4.88 7.27
CA HIS A 225 4.40 -3.86 6.81
C HIS A 225 3.50 -4.43 5.72
N ILE A 226 2.25 -3.99 5.69
CA ILE A 226 1.40 -4.10 4.51
C ILE A 226 0.88 -2.72 4.12
N HIS A 227 1.04 -2.39 2.83
CA HIS A 227 0.52 -1.17 2.24
C HIS A 227 -0.98 -1.27 1.92
N ASP A 228 -1.59 -0.13 1.65
CA ASP A 228 -3.02 0.02 1.37
C ASP A 228 -3.96 -0.54 2.46
N MET A 229 -3.62 -0.28 3.73
CA MET A 229 -4.39 -0.74 4.89
C MET A 229 -5.16 0.40 5.58
N PHE A 230 -6.46 0.20 5.75
CA PHE A 230 -7.43 1.12 6.33
C PHE A 230 -8.02 0.67 7.67
N LEU A 231 -7.66 -0.53 8.17
CA LEU A 231 -8.13 -1.03 9.47
C LEU A 231 -8.01 0.03 10.58
N PRO A 232 -9.00 0.15 11.48
CA PRO A 232 -10.15 -0.73 11.67
C PRO A 232 -11.36 -0.38 10.79
N ASN A 233 -11.22 0.55 9.83
CA ASN A 233 -12.21 0.82 8.79
C ASN A 233 -12.03 -0.15 7.62
N ASP A 234 -13.09 -0.33 6.83
CA ASP A 234 -13.00 -1.08 5.58
C ASP A 234 -12.29 -0.23 4.50
N TYR A 235 -12.07 -0.76 3.31
CA TYR A 235 -11.62 0.06 2.18
C TYR A 235 -12.62 1.20 1.90
N PRO A 236 -12.15 2.38 1.45
CA PRO A 236 -13.01 3.51 1.13
C PRO A 236 -13.93 3.18 -0.06
N ALA A 237 -15.07 3.86 -0.15
CA ALA A 237 -16.08 3.59 -1.19
C ALA A 237 -15.52 3.73 -2.62
N ASP A 238 -14.63 4.69 -2.86
CA ASP A 238 -13.98 4.91 -4.16
C ASP A 238 -13.03 3.77 -4.57
N TRP A 239 -12.73 2.84 -3.65
CA TRP A 239 -11.90 1.66 -3.90
C TRP A 239 -12.72 0.37 -4.03
N ALA A 240 -14.05 0.46 -3.96
CA ALA A 240 -14.93 -0.71 -4.01
C ALA A 240 -14.69 -1.59 -5.26
N GLU A 241 -14.46 -0.97 -6.41
CA GLU A 241 -14.18 -1.69 -7.67
C GLU A 241 -12.76 -2.24 -7.78
N ARG A 242 -11.85 -1.83 -6.88
CA ARG A 242 -10.49 -2.41 -6.81
C ARG A 242 -10.52 -3.82 -6.26
N LEU A 243 -11.56 -4.22 -5.53
CA LEU A 243 -11.70 -5.58 -4.97
C LEU A 243 -10.46 -6.04 -4.18
N TYR A 244 -9.76 -5.11 -3.55
CA TYR A 244 -8.66 -5.43 -2.66
C TYR A 244 -9.19 -6.23 -1.47
N ASN A 245 -8.43 -7.20 -0.99
CA ASN A 245 -8.95 -8.17 -0.02
C ASN A 245 -7.92 -8.68 1.01
N GLU A 246 -6.66 -8.29 0.89
CA GLU A 246 -5.57 -8.60 1.80
C GLU A 246 -5.82 -8.05 3.21
N GLN A 247 -6.50 -6.90 3.33
CA GLN A 247 -6.92 -6.36 4.61
C GLN A 247 -7.84 -7.31 5.38
N TYR A 248 -8.71 -8.05 4.69
CA TYR A 248 -9.63 -8.98 5.35
C TYR A 248 -8.90 -10.21 5.88
N LEU A 249 -7.84 -10.66 5.20
CA LEU A 249 -6.96 -11.71 5.70
C LEU A 249 -6.22 -11.26 6.97
N LEU A 250 -5.67 -10.04 6.96
CA LEU A 250 -5.04 -9.47 8.15
C LEU A 250 -6.02 -9.31 9.31
N ALA A 251 -7.20 -8.74 9.05
CA ALA A 251 -8.23 -8.56 10.06
C ALA A 251 -8.64 -9.91 10.68
N ALA A 252 -8.89 -10.93 9.85
CA ALA A 252 -9.21 -12.27 10.32
C ALA A 252 -8.06 -12.85 11.15
N ALA A 253 -6.81 -12.69 10.71
CA ALA A 253 -5.64 -13.13 11.44
C ALA A 253 -5.53 -12.45 12.81
N LEU A 254 -5.68 -11.14 12.91
CA LEU A 254 -5.64 -10.41 14.18
C LEU A 254 -6.78 -10.81 15.12
N LEU A 255 -8.00 -10.98 14.59
CA LEU A 255 -9.19 -11.32 15.38
C LEU A 255 -9.22 -12.78 15.84
N ALA A 256 -8.64 -13.70 15.07
CA ALA A 256 -8.52 -15.11 15.46
C ALA A 256 -7.56 -15.32 16.64
N GLY A 257 -6.80 -14.29 17.02
CA GLY A 257 -6.05 -14.24 18.28
C GLY A 257 -4.68 -14.91 18.28
N PRO A 258 -3.73 -14.50 17.42
CA PRO A 258 -2.33 -14.79 17.65
C PRO A 258 -1.71 -13.62 18.43
N SER A 259 -1.22 -13.91 19.64
CA SER A 259 -0.22 -13.08 20.31
C SER A 259 1.04 -12.84 19.45
N ARG A 260 1.14 -13.50 18.30
CA ARG A 260 2.26 -13.50 17.35
C ARG A 260 2.43 -12.19 16.57
N TYR A 261 1.35 -11.44 16.35
CA TYR A 261 1.37 -10.23 15.51
C TYR A 261 1.16 -8.98 16.35
N ASP A 262 2.25 -8.31 16.66
CA ASP A 262 2.25 -7.14 17.53
C ASP A 262 2.06 -5.86 16.71
N VAL A 263 0.84 -5.31 16.71
CA VAL A 263 0.56 -4.09 15.94
C VAL A 263 1.38 -2.92 16.50
N SER A 264 2.33 -2.46 15.69
CA SER A 264 3.28 -1.40 16.02
C SER A 264 2.69 -0.02 15.74
N PHE A 265 2.08 0.16 14.57
CA PHE A 265 1.41 1.40 14.16
C PHE A 265 0.37 1.11 13.06
N ALA A 266 -0.80 1.74 13.12
CA ALA A 266 -1.81 1.69 12.05
C ALA A 266 -2.07 3.12 11.56
N ASN A 267 -1.72 3.41 10.31
CA ASN A 267 -1.65 4.78 9.83
C ASN A 267 -3.03 5.39 9.56
N SER A 268 -3.96 4.60 9.00
CA SER A 268 -5.33 5.06 8.76
C SER A 268 -6.08 5.39 10.06
N TYR A 269 -5.73 4.71 11.16
CA TYR A 269 -6.34 4.88 12.47
C TYR A 269 -6.05 6.26 13.08
N VAL A 270 -5.01 6.97 12.61
CA VAL A 270 -4.74 8.39 12.94
C VAL A 270 -5.99 9.24 12.71
N SER A 271 -6.69 9.06 11.59
CA SER A 271 -7.88 9.86 11.26
C SER A 271 -9.07 9.65 12.21
N THR A 272 -9.08 8.54 12.95
CA THR A 272 -10.19 8.15 13.84
C THR A 272 -9.85 8.19 15.33
N SER A 273 -8.61 8.53 15.69
CA SER A 273 -8.12 8.47 17.07
C SER A 273 -7.71 9.85 17.61
N PRO A 274 -8.51 10.46 18.52
CA PRO A 274 -8.21 11.78 19.06
C PRO A 274 -6.86 11.87 19.79
N TRP A 275 -6.48 10.84 20.55
CA TRP A 275 -5.22 10.85 21.30
C TRP A 275 -4.01 10.75 20.37
N LEU A 276 -4.15 10.07 19.22
CA LEU A 276 -3.09 9.99 18.23
C LEU A 276 -2.99 11.28 17.41
N GLN A 277 -4.13 11.91 17.09
CA GLN A 277 -4.16 13.23 16.48
C GLN A 277 -3.50 14.27 17.37
N GLU A 278 -3.81 14.28 18.66
CA GLU A 278 -3.16 15.15 19.65
C GLU A 278 -1.64 14.88 19.68
N ALA A 279 -1.25 13.60 19.71
CA ALA A 279 0.15 13.22 19.65
C ALA A 279 0.84 13.69 18.36
N LEU A 280 0.14 13.82 17.24
CA LEU A 280 0.70 14.27 15.95
C LEU A 280 0.43 15.76 15.65
N ALA A 281 -0.24 16.50 16.53
CA ALA A 281 -0.59 17.90 16.32
C ALA A 281 0.59 18.81 15.95
N PRO A 282 1.80 18.67 16.54
CA PRO A 282 2.97 19.45 16.13
C PRO A 282 3.37 19.23 14.66
N ILE A 283 3.07 18.05 14.11
CA ILE A 283 3.31 17.73 12.69
C ILE A 283 2.25 18.40 11.83
N ALA A 284 0.99 18.38 12.27
CA ALA A 284 -0.13 19.02 11.54
C ALA A 284 0.05 20.54 11.41
N GLU A 285 0.70 21.16 12.39
CA GLU A 285 1.05 22.59 12.39
C GLU A 285 2.31 22.89 11.56
N HIS A 286 3.04 21.87 11.09
CA HIS A 286 4.28 22.05 10.37
C HIS A 286 4.04 22.62 8.95
N PRO A 287 4.64 23.77 8.56
CA PRO A 287 4.34 24.45 7.30
C PRO A 287 4.55 23.59 6.04
N ALA A 288 5.57 22.74 6.05
CA ALA A 288 5.93 21.91 4.89
C ALA A 288 5.42 20.46 5.00
N LEU A 289 5.10 19.99 6.21
CA LEU A 289 4.92 18.55 6.51
C LEU A 289 3.54 18.22 7.12
N SER A 290 2.63 19.20 7.19
CA SER A 290 1.28 19.03 7.73
C SER A 290 0.51 17.85 7.14
N ARG A 291 0.76 17.53 5.87
CA ARG A 291 0.15 16.38 5.18
C ARG A 291 0.51 15.02 5.77
N ILE A 292 1.63 14.89 6.49
CA ILE A 292 2.00 13.66 7.20
C ILE A 292 0.97 13.35 8.29
N ALA A 293 0.48 14.38 8.99
CA ALA A 293 -0.48 14.21 10.09
C ALA A 293 -1.89 13.80 9.63
N ALA A 294 -2.17 13.84 8.33
CA ALA A 294 -3.41 13.30 7.76
C ALA A 294 -3.46 11.76 7.80
N GLY A 295 -2.34 11.11 8.14
CA GLY A 295 -2.19 9.66 8.12
C GLY A 295 -1.95 9.13 6.70
N GLY A 296 -2.29 7.87 6.47
CA GLY A 296 -2.07 7.15 5.23
C GLY A 296 -2.74 5.77 5.26
N GLY A 297 -2.42 4.93 4.29
CA GLY A 297 -2.98 3.60 4.13
C GLY A 297 -1.93 2.54 4.42
N SER A 298 -1.48 2.36 5.66
CA SER A 298 -0.56 1.29 6.01
C SER A 298 -0.74 0.78 7.42
N ILE A 299 -0.23 -0.43 7.64
CA ILE A 299 -0.12 -1.00 8.98
C ILE A 299 1.25 -1.66 9.14
N TRP A 300 1.85 -1.42 10.30
CA TRP A 300 3.14 -1.95 10.71
C TRP A 300 2.97 -2.85 11.92
N LEU A 301 3.61 -4.00 11.88
CA LEU A 301 3.54 -5.02 12.91
C LEU A 301 4.94 -5.55 13.21
N GLN A 302 5.08 -6.21 14.36
CA GLN A 302 6.28 -6.94 14.73
C GLN A 302 5.91 -8.37 15.12
N MET A 303 6.76 -9.32 14.73
CA MET A 303 6.62 -10.71 15.18
C MET A 303 6.99 -10.80 16.67
N THR A 304 6.17 -11.45 17.50
CA THR A 304 6.52 -11.71 18.91
C THR A 304 7.34 -12.97 19.10
#